data_AF-A0A7S1ZQL8-F1
#
_entry.id   AF-A0A7S1ZQL8-F1
#
_cell.length_a   1.000
_cell.length_b   1.000
_cell.length_c   1.000
_cell.angle_alpha   90.00
_cell.angle_beta   90.00
_cell.angle_gamma   90.00
#
_symmetry.space_group_name_H-M   'P 1'
#
loop_
_entity.id
_entity.type
_entity.pdbx_description
1 polymer ?
#
loop_
_entity_poly.entity_id
_entity_poly.type
_entity_poly.pdbx_seq_one_letter_code
_entity_poly.pdbx_strand_id
1 'polypeptide(L)'
;YLNMFLHKIALSLFLPPALGLSPFKLPFTTPSFLSPPANPLLHDHASVQSGLSLKIRLNIGRDDGNEMRLPIDGLRIELEGSPLPKESKRPAIPGADGPNPNLSSGPMKLNLIQDGMFIDMNGLHEIGLKNGCWEMVWRKDVPAGSIICAFDHPEETKRNEHMAALPPGRIYLTFPVFPRLELKERQEKKAHIMKKAEKFLEEKDRQTQLMIETSNPLMKALHYRNACAAMEEYDYSGARSAAAIPDDNDVAPIMGDLVICLKGTVWTKDGSFLRGNHALLGVATVVPEPPAKASTH
;
A
#
# COMPACT_ATOMS: atom_id res chain seq x y z
N TYR A 1 -30.58 -29.54 -30.29
CA TYR A 1 -30.74 -28.73 -29.07
C TYR A 1 -29.80 -29.10 -27.91
N LEU A 2 -28.96 -30.14 -28.00
CA LEU A 2 -27.96 -30.47 -26.95
C LEU A 2 -26.52 -29.98 -27.26
N ASN A 3 -26.23 -29.50 -28.48
CA ASN A 3 -24.88 -29.08 -28.89
C ASN A 3 -24.56 -27.59 -28.69
N MET A 4 -25.52 -26.77 -28.24
CA MET A 4 -25.27 -25.35 -27.91
C MET A 4 -24.91 -25.10 -26.45
N PHE A 5 -25.04 -26.11 -25.57
CA PHE A 5 -24.78 -25.94 -24.14
C PHE A 5 -23.34 -26.24 -23.73
N LEU A 6 -22.62 -27.07 -24.51
CA LEU A 6 -21.22 -27.44 -24.22
C LEU A 6 -20.19 -26.39 -24.69
N HIS A 7 -20.56 -25.47 -25.59
CA HIS A 7 -19.66 -24.38 -26.03
C HIS A 7 -19.61 -23.18 -25.07
N LYS A 8 -20.51 -23.10 -24.08
CA LYS A 8 -20.47 -22.06 -23.03
C LYS A 8 -19.66 -22.44 -21.80
N ILE A 9 -19.25 -23.71 -21.67
CA ILE A 9 -18.45 -24.19 -20.52
C ILE A 9 -16.95 -24.25 -20.86
N ALA A 10 -16.57 -24.27 -22.15
CA ALA A 10 -15.16 -24.32 -22.56
C ALA A 10 -14.47 -22.94 -22.63
N LEU A 11 -15.19 -21.82 -22.44
CA LEU A 11 -14.65 -20.46 -22.54
C LEU A 11 -14.46 -19.75 -21.18
N SER A 12 -14.60 -20.46 -20.06
CA SER A 12 -14.48 -19.90 -18.69
C SER A 12 -13.21 -20.33 -17.94
N LEU A 13 -12.22 -20.94 -18.61
CA LEU A 13 -11.05 -21.54 -17.96
C LEU A 13 -9.70 -20.81 -18.16
N PHE A 14 -9.69 -19.59 -18.69
CA PHE A 14 -8.46 -18.78 -18.82
C PHE A 14 -8.67 -17.29 -18.54
N LEU A 15 -9.47 -16.97 -17.52
CA LEU A 15 -9.25 -15.69 -16.82
C LEU A 15 -8.19 -15.95 -15.74
N PRO A 16 -7.00 -15.33 -15.80
CA PRO A 16 -6.12 -15.33 -14.65
C PRO A 16 -6.88 -14.71 -13.48
N PRO A 17 -6.70 -15.23 -12.25
CA PRO A 17 -7.28 -14.62 -11.06
C PRO A 17 -6.92 -13.14 -11.04
N ALA A 18 -7.92 -12.30 -10.73
CA ALA A 18 -7.76 -10.87 -10.56
C ALA A 18 -6.47 -10.60 -9.79
N LEU A 19 -5.61 -9.82 -10.43
CA LEU A 19 -4.27 -9.46 -10.01
C LEU A 19 -4.25 -9.15 -8.52
N GLY A 20 -3.69 -10.07 -7.74
CA GLY A 20 -3.22 -9.77 -6.41
C GLY A 20 -2.28 -8.58 -6.55
N LEU A 21 -2.73 -7.41 -6.09
CA LEU A 21 -1.89 -6.24 -5.92
C LEU A 21 -0.70 -6.70 -5.10
N SER A 22 0.43 -6.97 -5.76
CA SER A 22 1.64 -7.30 -5.04
C SER A 22 1.90 -6.11 -4.12
N PRO A 23 2.07 -6.33 -2.81
CA PRO A 23 2.42 -5.26 -1.92
C PRO A 23 3.67 -4.60 -2.47
N PHE A 24 3.65 -3.27 -2.57
CA PHE A 24 4.80 -2.39 -2.78
C PHE A 24 6.13 -3.17 -2.74
N LYS A 25 6.55 -3.70 -3.90
CA LYS A 25 7.95 -4.09 -4.05
C LYS A 25 8.67 -2.75 -4.14
N LEU A 26 9.02 -2.20 -2.98
CA LEU A 26 10.02 -1.14 -2.92
C LEU A 26 11.16 -1.62 -3.81
N PRO A 27 11.59 -0.85 -4.81
CA PRO A 27 12.74 -1.21 -5.61
C PRO A 27 13.93 -1.24 -4.65
N PHE A 28 14.27 -2.43 -4.18
CA PHE A 28 15.56 -2.73 -3.58
C PHE A 28 16.49 -2.96 -4.76
N THR A 29 16.90 -1.84 -5.37
CA THR A 29 18.00 -1.80 -6.32
C THR A 29 19.29 -2.16 -5.61
N THR A 30 20.15 -2.81 -6.40
CA THR A 30 21.55 -3.18 -6.19
C THR A 30 22.35 -2.22 -5.29
N PRO A 31 23.38 -2.73 -4.58
CA PRO A 31 24.23 -1.94 -3.69
C PRO A 31 25.03 -0.92 -4.51
N SER A 32 24.43 0.24 -4.76
CA SER A 32 25.16 1.44 -5.14
C SER A 32 25.75 1.99 -3.85
N PHE A 33 27.07 1.98 -3.75
CA PHE A 33 27.85 2.46 -2.59
C PHE A 33 27.72 3.98 -2.32
N LEU A 34 26.86 4.68 -3.06
CA LEU A 34 26.55 6.07 -2.85
C LEU A 34 25.15 6.14 -2.23
N SER A 35 25.11 6.57 -0.96
CA SER A 35 23.85 6.90 -0.29
C SER A 35 23.05 7.85 -1.19
N PRO A 36 21.79 7.52 -1.54
CA PRO A 36 20.97 8.42 -2.34
C PRO A 36 20.82 9.74 -1.57
N PRO A 37 20.79 10.89 -2.26
CA PRO A 37 20.71 12.14 -1.52
C PRO A 37 19.33 12.28 -0.88
N ALA A 38 19.23 13.07 0.19
CA ALA A 38 17.98 13.31 0.89
C ALA A 38 17.16 14.40 0.18
N ASN A 39 15.84 14.40 0.39
CA ASN A 39 15.01 15.55 0.05
C ASN A 39 15.34 16.70 1.02
N PRO A 40 15.78 17.88 0.54
CA PRO A 40 16.13 19.00 1.42
C PRO A 40 14.95 19.53 2.25
N LEU A 41 13.71 19.34 1.79
CA LEU A 41 12.49 19.79 2.46
C LEU A 41 11.89 18.73 3.42
N LEU A 42 12.58 17.60 3.63
CA LEU A 42 12.05 16.48 4.42
C LEU A 42 11.67 16.89 5.85
N HIS A 43 12.57 17.60 6.53
CA HIS A 43 12.32 18.04 7.91
C HIS A 43 11.18 19.06 7.98
N ASP A 44 11.10 19.98 7.00
CA ASP A 44 10.02 20.95 6.92
C ASP A 44 8.68 20.25 6.73
N HIS A 45 8.59 19.32 5.76
CA HIS A 45 7.40 18.52 5.51
C HIS A 45 6.94 17.73 6.73
N ALA A 46 7.88 17.13 7.47
CA ALA A 46 7.57 16.36 8.67
C ALA A 46 7.11 17.28 9.82
N SER A 47 7.79 18.40 10.07
CA SER A 47 7.43 19.35 11.13
C SER A 47 6.03 19.94 10.97
N VAL A 48 5.63 20.19 9.72
CA VAL A 48 4.30 20.72 9.38
C VAL A 48 3.18 19.73 9.69
N GLN A 49 3.46 18.42 9.85
CA GLN A 49 2.42 17.45 10.21
C GLN A 49 2.10 17.41 11.71
N SER A 50 2.72 18.26 12.54
CA SER A 50 2.43 18.30 13.97
C SER A 50 0.97 18.65 14.24
N GLY A 51 0.27 17.82 15.02
CA GLY A 51 -1.16 17.94 15.31
C GLY A 51 -2.07 17.27 14.28
N LEU A 52 -1.52 16.58 13.27
CA LEU A 52 -2.33 15.81 12.34
C LEU A 52 -2.92 14.58 13.03
N SER A 53 -4.26 14.53 13.11
CA SER A 53 -5.00 13.38 13.63
C SER A 53 -5.45 12.46 12.50
N LEU A 54 -5.17 11.16 12.64
CA LEU A 54 -5.53 10.12 11.68
C LEU A 54 -6.41 9.06 12.36
N LYS A 55 -7.60 8.84 11.79
CA LYS A 55 -8.44 7.69 12.11
C LYS A 55 -8.11 6.56 11.15
N ILE A 56 -7.69 5.42 11.69
CA ILE A 56 -7.15 4.30 10.92
C ILE A 56 -7.99 3.06 11.16
N ARG A 57 -8.31 2.36 10.09
CA ARG A 57 -8.83 0.99 10.08
C ARG A 57 -7.74 0.05 9.62
N LEU A 58 -7.50 -1.03 10.35
CA LEU A 58 -6.59 -2.09 9.92
C LEU A 58 -7.43 -3.29 9.45
N ASN A 59 -6.98 -3.93 8.39
CA ASN A 59 -7.57 -5.17 7.90
C ASN A 59 -6.44 -6.19 7.76
N ILE A 60 -6.28 -7.04 8.76
CA ILE A 60 -5.21 -8.03 8.86
C ILE A 60 -5.67 -9.33 8.22
N GLY A 61 -4.83 -9.92 7.37
CA GLY A 61 -5.15 -11.09 6.57
C GLY A 61 -4.67 -10.93 5.13
N ARG A 62 -4.54 -12.05 4.42
CA ARG A 62 -4.18 -12.04 3.00
C ARG A 62 -5.43 -11.78 2.14
N ASP A 63 -5.21 -11.16 0.99
CA ASP A 63 -6.24 -10.99 -0.03
C ASP A 63 -6.18 -12.15 -1.04
N ASP A 64 -6.17 -13.39 -0.53
CA ASP A 64 -6.15 -14.62 -1.33
C ASP A 64 -7.55 -15.19 -1.56
N GLY A 65 -8.59 -14.42 -1.24
CA GLY A 65 -9.98 -14.85 -1.32
C GLY A 65 -10.44 -15.73 -0.15
N ASN A 66 -9.56 -16.09 0.79
CA ASN A 66 -9.99 -16.71 2.04
C ASN A 66 -10.55 -15.64 2.99
N GLU A 67 -11.70 -15.94 3.62
CA GLU A 67 -12.45 -15.04 4.51
C GLU A 67 -11.76 -14.78 5.86
N MET A 68 -10.50 -15.21 6.04
CA MET A 68 -9.76 -15.09 7.30
C MET A 68 -9.18 -13.68 7.46
N ARG A 69 -10.05 -12.72 7.79
CA ARG A 69 -9.69 -11.32 8.02
C ARG A 69 -9.99 -10.88 9.44
N LEU A 70 -9.04 -10.19 10.07
CA LEU A 70 -9.19 -9.52 11.35
C LEU A 70 -9.33 -8.01 11.10
N PRO A 71 -10.56 -7.49 10.99
CA PRO A 71 -10.80 -6.06 10.92
C PRO A 71 -10.59 -5.44 12.31
N ILE A 72 -9.82 -4.36 12.36
CA ILE A 72 -9.55 -3.56 13.55
C ILE A 72 -9.98 -2.14 13.22
N ASP A 73 -10.94 -1.64 13.96
CA ASP A 73 -11.56 -0.33 13.77
C ASP A 73 -11.26 0.62 14.93
N GLY A 74 -11.39 1.92 14.70
CA GLY A 74 -11.35 2.91 15.79
C GLY A 74 -9.96 3.35 16.26
N LEU A 75 -8.87 2.83 15.67
CA LEU A 75 -7.52 3.30 15.96
C LEU A 75 -7.41 4.79 15.59
N ARG A 76 -7.07 5.65 16.54
CA ARG A 76 -6.90 7.08 16.32
C ARG A 76 -5.57 7.54 16.86
N ILE A 77 -4.78 8.16 16.01
CA ILE A 77 -3.42 8.61 16.34
C ILE A 77 -3.28 10.08 16.00
N GLU A 78 -2.38 10.77 16.70
CA GLU A 78 -1.96 12.12 16.39
C GLU A 78 -0.45 12.17 16.23
N LEU A 79 0.00 12.77 15.13
CA LEU A 79 1.40 12.97 14.82
C LEU A 79 1.90 14.21 15.57
N GLU A 80 2.86 14.05 16.48
CA GLU A 80 3.48 15.17 17.18
C GLU A 80 4.81 15.52 16.49
N GLY A 81 5.06 16.80 16.23
CA GLY A 81 6.27 17.26 15.54
C GLY A 81 7.54 17.29 16.39
N SER A 82 7.43 16.95 17.69
CA SER A 82 8.59 16.92 18.58
C SER A 82 9.42 15.65 18.36
N PRO A 83 10.76 15.74 18.24
CA PRO A 83 11.62 14.57 18.17
C PRO A 83 11.54 13.76 19.47
N LEU A 84 11.61 12.44 19.37
CA LEU A 84 11.66 11.58 20.55
C LEU A 84 13.01 11.70 21.27
N PRO A 85 13.04 11.78 22.62
CA PRO A 85 14.29 11.70 23.37
C PRO A 85 15.05 10.42 23.05
N LYS A 86 16.38 10.48 22.96
CA LYS A 86 17.23 9.32 22.61
C LYS A 86 17.04 8.13 23.54
N GLU A 87 16.68 8.38 24.79
CA GLU A 87 16.48 7.38 25.85
C GLU A 87 15.05 6.83 25.92
N SER A 88 14.13 7.37 25.10
CA SER A 88 12.74 6.91 25.09
C SER A 88 12.62 5.49 24.55
N LYS A 89 11.78 4.68 25.20
CA LYS A 89 11.42 3.36 24.70
C LYS A 89 10.55 3.52 23.46
N ARG A 90 11.02 3.03 22.32
CA ARG A 90 10.29 3.03 21.04
C ARG A 90 10.66 1.82 20.18
N PRO A 91 9.77 1.37 19.28
CA PRO A 91 10.14 0.51 18.18
C PRO A 91 11.28 1.14 17.37
N ALA A 92 12.18 0.29 16.88
CA ALA A 92 13.10 0.71 15.84
C ALA A 92 12.27 0.99 14.56
N ILE A 93 12.59 2.04 13.81
CA ILE A 93 11.90 2.45 12.58
C ILE A 93 12.81 2.35 11.35
N PRO A 94 12.27 1.97 10.18
CA PRO A 94 13.06 1.54 9.02
C PRO A 94 13.90 2.64 8.35
N GLY A 95 13.53 3.91 8.50
CA GLY A 95 14.30 5.05 8.03
C GLY A 95 15.45 5.34 8.97
N ALA A 96 15.14 5.86 10.16
CA ALA A 96 16.14 6.35 11.11
C ALA A 96 17.06 5.27 11.70
N ASP A 97 16.56 4.05 11.91
CA ASP A 97 17.37 2.92 12.41
C ASP A 97 17.75 1.94 11.29
N GLY A 98 17.49 2.32 10.04
CA GLY A 98 17.78 1.53 8.85
C GLY A 98 19.14 1.84 8.22
N PRO A 99 19.38 1.29 7.01
CA PRO A 99 20.66 1.46 6.31
C PRO A 99 20.89 2.88 5.76
N ASN A 100 19.83 3.70 5.61
CA ASN A 100 19.90 5.05 5.02
C ASN A 100 19.18 6.08 5.91
N PRO A 101 19.72 6.38 7.11
CA PRO A 101 19.07 7.27 8.07
C PRO A 101 18.93 8.72 7.57
N ASN A 102 19.78 9.13 6.62
CA ASN A 102 19.71 10.46 6.00
C ASN A 102 18.44 10.70 5.18
N LEU A 103 17.69 9.65 4.81
CA LEU A 103 16.42 9.76 4.09
C LEU A 103 15.21 9.86 5.01
N SER A 104 15.44 9.87 6.33
CA SER A 104 14.40 9.93 7.35
C SER A 104 14.42 11.28 8.06
N SER A 105 13.23 11.74 8.45
CA SER A 105 13.07 12.88 9.34
C SER A 105 13.54 12.60 10.78
N GLY A 106 13.84 11.34 11.11
CA GLY A 106 14.10 10.86 12.46
C GLY A 106 12.82 10.44 13.21
N PRO A 107 12.97 9.73 14.34
CA PRO A 107 11.84 9.29 15.17
C PRO A 107 11.18 10.49 15.85
N MET A 108 9.89 10.67 15.57
CA MET A 108 9.02 11.68 16.18
C MET A 108 7.98 11.03 17.08
N LYS A 109 7.49 11.80 18.04
CA LYS A 109 6.51 11.34 19.02
C LYS A 109 5.15 11.15 18.35
N LEU A 110 4.46 10.06 18.72
CA LEU A 110 3.10 9.76 18.26
C LEU A 110 2.21 9.62 19.49
N ASN A 111 1.09 10.34 19.49
CA ASN A 111 0.08 10.22 20.55
C ASN A 111 -0.99 9.23 20.10
N LEU A 112 -1.20 8.18 20.88
CA LEU A 112 -2.28 7.24 20.68
C LEU A 112 -3.52 7.79 21.40
N ILE A 113 -4.47 8.32 20.63
CA ILE A 113 -5.69 8.93 21.16
C ILE A 113 -6.71 7.85 21.52
N GLN A 114 -6.84 6.83 20.68
CA GLN A 114 -7.79 5.73 20.85
C GLN A 114 -7.18 4.44 20.31
N ASP A 115 -7.26 3.37 21.10
CA ASP A 115 -6.85 2.04 20.68
C ASP A 115 -7.75 1.47 19.57
N GLY A 116 -7.17 0.62 18.73
CA GLY A 116 -7.94 -0.15 17.76
C GLY A 116 -8.77 -1.23 18.47
N MET A 117 -9.96 -1.52 17.94
CA MET A 117 -10.89 -2.49 18.51
C MET A 117 -11.37 -3.47 17.45
N PHE A 118 -11.67 -4.70 17.86
CA PHE A 118 -12.31 -5.70 17.02
C PHE A 118 -13.41 -6.43 17.81
N ILE A 119 -14.32 -7.09 17.10
CA ILE A 119 -15.43 -7.84 17.71
C ILE A 119 -15.24 -9.33 17.44
N ASP A 120 -15.17 -10.13 18.50
CA ASP A 120 -15.15 -11.59 18.45
C ASP A 120 -16.49 -12.18 18.96
N MET A 121 -16.51 -13.47 19.31
CA MET A 121 -17.71 -14.10 19.89
C MET A 121 -17.93 -13.74 21.37
N ASN A 122 -16.91 -13.26 22.07
CA ASN A 122 -16.93 -12.91 23.49
C ASN A 122 -17.22 -11.42 23.72
N GLY A 123 -17.10 -10.58 22.69
CA GLY A 123 -17.51 -9.19 22.70
C GLY A 123 -16.54 -8.27 21.96
N LEU A 124 -16.44 -7.05 22.48
CA LEU A 124 -15.54 -6.02 21.97
C LEU A 124 -14.18 -6.16 22.66
N HIS A 125 -13.11 -6.23 21.87
CA HIS A 125 -11.73 -6.35 22.35
C HIS A 125 -10.90 -5.16 21.86
N GLU A 126 -10.13 -4.57 22.77
CA GLU A 126 -9.19 -3.49 22.48
C GLU A 126 -7.79 -4.06 22.21
N ILE A 127 -7.06 -3.44 21.29
CA ILE A 127 -5.70 -3.81 20.93
C ILE A 127 -4.74 -2.84 21.59
N GLY A 128 -4.06 -3.31 22.64
CA GLY A 128 -3.07 -2.50 23.35
C GLY A 128 -1.83 -2.27 22.50
N LEU A 129 -1.74 -1.11 21.84
CA LEU A 129 -0.52 -0.65 21.16
C LEU A 129 0.28 0.27 22.09
N LYS A 130 1.59 0.09 22.16
CA LYS A 130 2.47 0.81 23.09
C LYS A 130 3.64 1.47 22.37
N ASN A 131 4.26 2.44 23.03
CA ASN A 131 5.51 3.09 22.60
C ASN A 131 5.45 3.64 21.16
N GLY A 132 4.31 4.22 20.77
CA GLY A 132 4.10 4.73 19.42
C GLY A 132 5.14 5.78 19.01
N CYS A 133 5.68 5.66 17.80
CA CYS A 133 6.51 6.66 17.17
C CYS A 133 6.22 6.74 15.67
N TRP A 134 6.65 7.82 15.02
CA TRP A 134 6.51 7.96 13.58
C TRP A 134 7.72 8.63 12.94
N GLU A 135 7.86 8.48 11.63
CA GLU A 135 8.82 9.21 10.81
C GLU A 135 8.24 9.48 9.42
N MET A 136 8.79 10.47 8.74
CA MET A 136 8.66 10.63 7.31
C MET A 136 9.94 10.15 6.63
N VAL A 137 9.81 9.31 5.61
CA VAL A 137 10.93 8.83 4.80
C VAL A 137 10.74 9.28 3.36
N TRP A 138 11.77 9.90 2.79
CA TRP A 138 11.72 10.41 1.42
C TRP A 138 13.08 10.30 0.74
N ARG A 139 13.14 9.53 -0.35
CA ARG A 139 14.33 9.42 -1.19
C ARG A 139 14.35 10.55 -2.23
N LYS A 140 15.51 11.11 -2.53
CA LYS A 140 15.62 12.01 -3.69
C LYS A 140 15.24 11.26 -4.97
N ASP A 141 14.58 11.98 -5.88
CA ASP A 141 14.09 11.51 -7.18
C ASP A 141 12.95 10.48 -7.11
N VAL A 142 12.46 10.15 -5.90
CA VAL A 142 11.22 9.40 -5.72
C VAL A 142 10.09 10.40 -5.46
N PRO A 143 8.98 10.31 -6.20
CA PRO A 143 7.87 11.26 -6.13
C PRO A 143 7.03 11.21 -4.86
N ALA A 144 7.15 10.09 -4.16
CA ALA A 144 6.33 9.78 -3.01
C ALA A 144 7.26 9.66 -1.82
N GLY A 145 6.94 10.44 -0.78
CA GLY A 145 7.40 10.15 0.56
C GLY A 145 6.56 9.02 1.17
N SER A 146 6.87 8.68 2.41
CA SER A 146 6.05 7.77 3.20
C SER A 146 6.03 8.25 4.64
N ILE A 147 4.83 8.31 5.22
CA ILE A 147 4.66 8.40 6.67
C ILE A 147 4.63 6.98 7.20
N ILE A 148 5.50 6.70 8.16
CA ILE A 148 5.62 5.41 8.81
C ILE A 148 5.31 5.58 10.28
N CYS A 149 4.29 4.90 10.78
CA CYS A 149 3.97 4.83 12.20
C CYS A 149 4.36 3.45 12.71
N ALA A 150 4.99 3.38 13.88
CA ALA A 150 5.44 2.13 14.48
C ALA A 150 4.96 2.01 15.92
N PHE A 151 4.57 0.79 16.31
CA PHE A 151 4.04 0.45 17.62
C PHE A 151 4.65 -0.85 18.13
N ASP A 152 4.79 -0.97 19.45
CA ASP A 152 5.00 -2.25 20.12
C ASP A 152 3.64 -2.87 20.48
N HIS A 153 3.37 -4.06 19.97
CA HIS A 153 2.23 -4.89 20.32
C HIS A 153 2.69 -6.00 21.29
N PRO A 154 2.27 -5.99 22.56
CA PRO A 154 2.84 -6.87 23.58
C PRO A 154 2.35 -8.32 23.49
N GLU A 155 1.13 -8.54 23.00
CA GLU A 155 0.44 -9.83 23.03
C GLU A 155 -0.03 -10.20 21.63
N GLU A 156 -0.27 -11.49 21.38
CA GLU A 156 -0.84 -11.92 20.10
C GLU A 156 -2.36 -11.68 20.11
N THR A 157 -2.87 -11.00 19.08
CA THR A 157 -4.32 -10.77 18.95
C THR A 157 -4.91 -11.64 17.85
N LYS A 158 -5.90 -12.47 18.20
CA LYS A 158 -6.65 -13.33 17.26
C LYS A 158 -8.15 -13.17 17.52
N ARG A 159 -8.95 -13.24 16.46
CA ARG A 159 -10.41 -13.29 16.58
C ARG A 159 -10.92 -14.70 16.89
N ASN A 160 -10.42 -15.71 16.16
CA ASN A 160 -10.72 -17.13 16.32
C ASN A 160 -9.44 -17.95 16.06
N GLU A 161 -9.39 -19.22 16.49
CA GLU A 161 -8.21 -20.09 16.35
C GLU A 161 -7.70 -20.25 14.90
N HIS A 162 -8.61 -20.17 13.92
CA HIS A 162 -8.28 -20.33 12.49
C HIS A 162 -8.22 -19.00 11.71
N MET A 163 -8.24 -17.84 12.36
CA MET A 163 -8.24 -16.55 11.67
C MET A 163 -6.85 -15.91 11.62
N ALA A 164 -6.72 -14.87 10.79
CA ALA A 164 -5.53 -14.03 10.78
C ALA A 164 -5.24 -13.48 12.19
N ALA A 165 -3.97 -13.56 12.58
CA ALA A 165 -3.46 -13.10 13.84
C ALA A 165 -2.64 -11.82 13.63
N LEU A 166 -2.77 -10.86 14.55
CA LEU A 166 -1.80 -9.79 14.70
C LEU A 166 -0.70 -10.30 15.66
N PRO A 167 0.51 -10.57 15.16
CA PRO A 167 1.58 -11.14 15.98
C PRO A 167 2.10 -10.12 17.00
N PRO A 168 2.59 -10.56 18.16
CA PRO A 168 3.28 -9.69 19.10
C PRO A 168 4.59 -9.18 18.48
N GLY A 169 5.06 -8.04 18.95
CA GLY A 169 6.28 -7.38 18.50
C GLY A 169 6.00 -6.04 17.82
N ARG A 170 6.82 -5.68 16.83
CA ARG A 170 6.74 -4.36 16.20
C ARG A 170 5.78 -4.39 15.03
N ILE A 171 4.80 -3.50 15.05
CA ILE A 171 3.82 -3.30 13.98
C ILE A 171 4.10 -1.96 13.32
N TYR A 172 4.13 -1.96 11.99
CA TYR A 172 4.38 -0.77 11.18
C TYR A 172 3.17 -0.50 10.29
N LEU A 173 2.74 0.74 10.28
CA LEU A 173 1.77 1.30 9.35
C LEU A 173 2.53 2.20 8.38
N THR A 174 2.32 2.03 7.09
CA THR A 174 2.99 2.85 6.07
C THR A 174 1.97 3.42 5.10
N PHE A 175 1.97 4.75 4.97
CA PHE A 175 1.12 5.49 4.07
C PHE A 175 1.97 6.31 3.09
N PRO A 176 1.84 6.11 1.78
CA PRO A 176 2.50 6.96 0.79
C PRO A 176 1.95 8.40 0.85
N VAL A 177 2.84 9.37 0.67
CA VAL A 177 2.52 10.80 0.69
C VAL A 177 3.07 11.45 -0.58
N PHE A 178 2.31 12.36 -1.16
CA PHE A 178 2.67 13.07 -2.38
C PHE A 178 2.53 14.59 -2.20
N PRO A 179 3.38 15.41 -2.85
CA PRO A 179 3.05 16.79 -3.13
C PRO A 179 1.84 16.86 -4.04
N ARG A 180 0.88 17.74 -3.76
CA ARG A 180 -0.37 17.84 -4.53
C ARG A 180 -0.14 18.08 -6.02
N LEU A 181 0.83 18.92 -6.36
CA LEU A 181 1.18 19.24 -7.75
C LEU A 181 1.74 18.01 -8.48
N GLU A 182 2.71 17.32 -7.86
CA GLU A 182 3.34 16.14 -8.45
C GLU A 182 2.36 14.96 -8.59
N LEU A 183 1.40 14.80 -7.68
CA LEU A 183 0.38 13.77 -7.81
C LEU A 183 -0.47 14.01 -9.06
N LYS A 184 -0.89 15.26 -9.30
CA LYS A 184 -1.72 15.60 -10.47
C LYS A 184 -1.01 15.30 -11.78
N GLU A 185 0.24 15.72 -11.93
CA GLU A 185 1.06 15.41 -13.11
C GLU A 185 1.19 13.89 -13.33
N ARG A 186 1.28 13.13 -12.23
CA ARG A 186 1.37 11.67 -12.27
C ARG A 186 0.06 10.99 -12.62
N GLN A 187 -1.07 11.51 -12.18
CA GLN A 187 -2.39 11.02 -12.56
C GLN A 187 -2.66 11.27 -14.05
N GLU A 188 -2.24 12.43 -14.58
CA GLU A 188 -2.31 12.70 -16.02
C GLU A 188 -1.45 11.70 -16.82
N LYS A 189 -0.22 11.45 -16.36
CA LYS A 189 0.65 10.43 -16.95
C LYS A 189 0.07 9.01 -16.81
N LYS A 190 -0.53 8.68 -15.66
CA LYS A 190 -1.23 7.41 -15.42
C LYS A 190 -2.34 7.23 -16.46
N ALA A 191 -3.19 8.22 -16.66
CA ALA A 191 -4.28 8.15 -17.63
C ALA A 191 -3.76 7.89 -19.05
N HIS A 192 -2.66 8.54 -19.46
CA HIS A 192 -2.04 8.29 -20.76
C HIS A 192 -1.50 6.85 -20.90
N ILE A 193 -0.77 6.37 -19.88
CA ILE A 193 -0.22 5.00 -19.87
C ILE A 193 -1.34 3.97 -19.88
N MET A 194 -2.37 4.14 -19.05
CA MET A 194 -3.49 3.20 -18.96
C MET A 194 -4.27 3.13 -20.27
N LYS A 195 -4.51 4.26 -20.93
CA LYS A 195 -5.14 4.29 -22.25
C LYS A 195 -4.31 3.57 -23.32
N LYS A 196 -2.98 3.66 -23.26
CA LYS A 196 -2.10 2.91 -24.17
C LYS A 196 -2.13 1.41 -23.86
N ALA A 197 -2.12 1.04 -22.58
CA ALA A 197 -2.17 -0.33 -22.11
C ALA A 197 -3.48 -1.02 -22.48
N GLU A 198 -4.61 -0.31 -22.40
CA GLU A 198 -5.93 -0.78 -22.82
C GLU A 198 -5.94 -1.19 -24.29
N LYS A 199 -5.36 -0.37 -25.18
CA LYS A 199 -5.24 -0.72 -26.61
C LYS A 199 -4.45 -2.00 -26.86
N PHE A 200 -3.42 -2.27 -26.06
CA PHE A 200 -2.65 -3.51 -26.18
C PHE A 200 -3.45 -4.73 -25.71
N LEU A 201 -4.29 -4.57 -24.68
CA LEU A 201 -5.21 -5.62 -24.25
C LEU A 201 -6.30 -5.89 -25.29
N GLU A 202 -6.90 -4.84 -25.87
CA GLU A 202 -7.85 -4.95 -26.98
C GLU A 202 -7.23 -5.69 -28.18
N GLU A 203 -6.00 -5.34 -28.56
CA GLU A 203 -5.28 -6.01 -29.65
C GLU A 203 -4.98 -7.48 -29.33
N LYS A 204 -4.57 -7.79 -28.10
CA LYS A 204 -4.37 -9.17 -27.63
C LYS A 204 -5.65 -9.99 -27.77
N ASP A 205 -6.76 -9.45 -27.30
CA ASP A 205 -8.06 -10.13 -27.32
C ASP A 205 -8.56 -10.30 -28.77
N ARG A 206 -8.38 -9.27 -29.62
CA ARG A 206 -8.68 -9.34 -31.05
C ARG A 206 -7.88 -10.43 -31.77
N GLN A 207 -6.57 -10.51 -31.55
CA GLN A 207 -5.72 -11.55 -32.16
C GLN A 207 -6.06 -12.94 -31.62
N THR A 208 -6.41 -13.04 -30.34
CA THR A 208 -6.88 -14.29 -29.73
C THR A 208 -8.18 -14.78 -30.39
N GLN A 209 -9.11 -13.86 -30.67
CA GLN A 209 -10.35 -14.19 -31.38
C GLN A 209 -10.07 -14.66 -32.82
N LEU A 210 -9.21 -13.96 -33.57
CA LEU A 210 -8.82 -14.37 -34.93
C LEU A 210 -8.12 -15.74 -34.95
N MET A 211 -7.33 -16.07 -33.92
CA MET A 211 -6.72 -17.39 -33.76
C MET A 211 -7.78 -18.50 -33.60
N ILE A 212 -8.89 -18.22 -32.91
CA ILE A 212 -9.98 -19.18 -32.71
C ILE A 212 -10.75 -19.38 -34.02
N GLU A 213 -11.06 -18.29 -34.73
CA GLU A 213 -11.89 -18.31 -35.95
C GLU A 213 -11.18 -18.88 -37.18
N THR A 214 -9.86 -18.68 -37.28
CA THR A 214 -9.11 -19.07 -38.47
C THR A 214 -8.85 -20.58 -38.50
N SER A 215 -9.12 -21.27 -39.62
CA SER A 215 -8.84 -22.72 -39.74
C SER A 215 -7.38 -23.04 -40.09
N ASN A 216 -6.69 -22.14 -40.82
CA ASN A 216 -5.32 -22.34 -41.29
C ASN A 216 -4.32 -22.35 -40.12
N PRO A 217 -3.55 -23.44 -39.91
CA PRO A 217 -2.60 -23.54 -38.80
C PRO A 217 -1.50 -22.47 -38.79
N LEU A 218 -0.99 -22.05 -39.96
CA LEU A 218 0.04 -21.02 -40.04
C LEU A 218 -0.49 -19.64 -39.63
N MET A 219 -1.74 -19.35 -40.01
CA MET A 219 -2.40 -18.11 -39.59
C MET A 219 -2.73 -18.13 -38.10
N LYS A 220 -3.15 -19.27 -37.54
CA LYS A 220 -3.30 -19.42 -36.08
C LYS A 220 -2.00 -19.10 -35.35
N ALA A 221 -0.88 -19.67 -35.81
CA ALA A 221 0.43 -19.41 -35.20
C ALA A 221 0.83 -17.92 -35.31
N LEU A 222 0.51 -17.26 -36.43
CA LEU A 222 0.73 -15.82 -36.60
C LEU A 222 -0.13 -14.99 -35.63
N HIS A 223 -1.42 -15.28 -35.52
CA HIS A 223 -2.32 -14.60 -34.59
C HIS A 223 -1.90 -14.80 -33.13
N TYR A 224 -1.49 -16.02 -32.76
CA TYR A 224 -0.93 -16.31 -31.45
C TYR A 224 0.32 -15.46 -31.16
N ARG A 225 1.28 -15.40 -32.11
CA ARG A 225 2.48 -14.56 -31.98
C ARG A 225 2.12 -13.09 -31.79
N ASN A 226 1.16 -12.57 -32.54
CA ASN A 226 0.72 -11.18 -32.42
C ASN A 226 0.05 -10.91 -31.06
N ALA A 227 -0.73 -11.86 -30.54
CA ALA A 227 -1.31 -11.76 -29.20
C ALA A 227 -0.20 -11.72 -28.13
N CYS A 228 0.83 -12.56 -28.24
CA CYS A 228 2.01 -12.52 -27.36
C CYS A 228 2.75 -11.18 -27.46
N ALA A 229 2.99 -10.67 -28.67
CA ALA A 229 3.65 -9.38 -28.87
C ALA A 229 2.86 -8.22 -28.23
N ALA A 230 1.53 -8.22 -28.37
CA ALA A 230 0.68 -7.22 -27.72
C ALA A 230 0.75 -7.31 -26.18
N MET A 231 0.85 -8.53 -25.62
CA MET A 231 1.04 -8.73 -24.19
C MET A 231 2.42 -8.25 -23.70
N GLU A 232 3.49 -8.49 -24.47
CA GLU A 232 4.82 -7.96 -24.18
C GLU A 232 4.81 -6.42 -24.15
N GLU A 233 4.18 -5.78 -25.14
CA GLU A 233 4.01 -4.33 -25.19
C GLU A 233 3.20 -3.80 -24.00
N TYR A 234 2.18 -4.54 -23.54
CA TYR A 234 1.47 -4.23 -22.30
C TYR A 234 2.40 -4.28 -21.08
N ASP A 235 3.22 -5.33 -20.95
CA ASP A 235 4.15 -5.46 -19.83
C ASP A 235 5.23 -4.35 -19.85
N TYR A 236 5.69 -3.92 -21.02
CA TYR A 236 6.64 -2.80 -21.18
C TYR A 236 6.00 -1.41 -21.07
N SER A 237 4.67 -1.29 -21.15
CA SER A 237 3.99 0.01 -21.08
C SER A 237 4.16 0.74 -19.74
N GLY A 238 4.54 0.02 -18.68
CA GLY A 238 4.61 0.54 -17.32
C GLY A 238 3.25 0.61 -16.62
N ALA A 239 2.19 0.01 -17.18
CA ALA A 239 0.84 0.00 -16.61
C ALA A 239 0.81 -0.47 -15.15
N ARG A 240 1.59 -1.50 -14.79
CA ARG A 240 1.65 -2.01 -13.41
C ARG A 240 2.17 -0.97 -12.41
N SER A 241 3.19 -0.19 -12.81
CA SER A 241 3.73 0.89 -11.98
C SER A 241 2.77 2.09 -11.93
N ALA A 242 2.08 2.37 -13.04
CA ALA A 242 1.08 3.43 -13.10
C ALA A 242 -0.17 3.12 -12.26
N ALA A 243 -0.57 1.84 -12.17
CA ALA A 243 -1.70 1.39 -11.36
C ALA A 243 -1.49 1.64 -9.85
N ALA A 244 -0.23 1.76 -9.40
CA ALA A 244 0.09 2.09 -8.01
C ALA A 244 -0.10 3.59 -7.68
N ILE A 245 -0.29 4.45 -8.68
CA ILE A 245 -0.57 5.88 -8.47
C ILE A 245 -2.04 6.02 -8.06
N PRO A 246 -2.35 6.64 -6.90
CA PRO A 246 -3.71 6.74 -6.40
C PRO A 246 -4.54 7.73 -7.23
N ASP A 247 -5.84 7.47 -7.32
CA ASP A 247 -6.80 8.42 -7.90
C ASP A 247 -7.21 9.47 -6.84
N ASP A 248 -7.90 10.53 -7.25
CA ASP A 248 -8.31 11.63 -6.36
C ASP A 248 -9.19 11.17 -5.19
N ASN A 249 -9.96 10.09 -5.39
CA ASN A 249 -10.81 9.51 -4.36
C ASN A 249 -10.04 8.64 -3.36
N ASP A 250 -8.80 8.23 -3.69
CA ASP A 250 -7.94 7.41 -2.84
C ASP A 250 -6.95 8.23 -2.02
N VAL A 251 -7.05 9.56 -2.04
CA VAL A 251 -6.16 10.47 -1.29
C VAL A 251 -6.96 11.44 -0.40
N ALA A 252 -6.33 11.89 0.68
CA ALA A 252 -6.82 12.98 1.50
C ALA A 252 -5.74 14.07 1.67
N PRO A 253 -6.14 15.36 1.72
CA PRO A 253 -5.21 16.43 2.02
C PRO A 253 -4.69 16.32 3.46
N ILE A 254 -3.39 16.53 3.63
CA ILE A 254 -2.75 16.72 4.94
C ILE A 254 -2.09 18.10 4.99
N MET A 255 -1.36 18.42 6.05
CA MET A 255 -0.75 19.73 6.21
C MET A 255 0.41 19.94 5.21
N GLY A 256 0.68 21.20 4.82
CA GLY A 256 1.86 21.56 4.02
C GLY A 256 1.83 21.15 2.56
N ASP A 257 0.72 21.35 1.85
CA ASP A 257 0.52 21.02 0.43
C ASP A 257 0.74 19.55 0.03
N LEU A 258 0.75 18.67 1.04
CA LEU A 258 0.86 17.23 0.86
C LEU A 258 -0.53 16.59 0.84
N VAL A 259 -0.58 15.40 0.22
CA VAL A 259 -1.73 14.51 0.25
C VAL A 259 -1.27 13.12 0.68
N ILE A 260 -2.02 12.48 1.56
CA ILE A 260 -1.78 11.11 2.04
C ILE A 260 -2.66 10.14 1.26
N CYS A 261 -2.14 8.98 0.90
CA CYS A 261 -2.97 7.89 0.40
C CYS A 261 -3.86 7.35 1.52
N LEU A 262 -5.15 7.21 1.24
CA LEU A 262 -6.09 6.59 2.17
C LEU A 262 -5.74 5.12 2.42
N LYS A 263 -5.18 4.42 1.42
CA LYS A 263 -4.73 3.03 1.56
C LYS A 263 -3.22 2.99 1.85
N GLY A 264 -2.87 2.27 2.90
CA GLY A 264 -1.51 1.97 3.32
C GLY A 264 -1.35 0.49 3.64
N THR A 265 -0.17 0.12 4.14
CA THR A 265 0.16 -1.28 4.45
C THR A 265 0.41 -1.47 5.94
N VAL A 266 -0.02 -2.62 6.46
CA VAL A 266 0.36 -3.11 7.78
C VAL A 266 1.39 -4.20 7.61
N TRP A 267 2.54 -4.07 8.25
CA TRP A 267 3.58 -5.08 8.20
C TRP A 267 4.29 -5.19 9.55
N THR A 268 4.95 -6.33 9.77
CA THR A 268 5.77 -6.59 10.95
C THR A 268 7.18 -6.97 10.53
N LYS A 269 8.10 -6.84 11.48
CA LYS A 269 9.48 -7.28 11.34
C LYS A 269 9.97 -7.92 12.62
N ASP A 270 10.43 -9.16 12.51
CA ASP A 270 11.18 -9.84 13.57
C ASP A 270 12.67 -9.40 13.56
N GLY A 271 13.36 -9.47 14.69
CA GLY A 271 14.81 -9.24 14.76
C GLY A 271 15.30 -7.80 14.49
N SER A 272 16.38 -7.64 13.73
CA SER A 272 17.02 -6.34 13.43
C SER A 272 16.69 -5.87 12.00
N PHE A 273 16.80 -4.57 11.69
CA PHE A 273 16.53 -4.11 10.32
C PHE A 273 17.44 -4.72 9.25
N LEU A 274 18.63 -5.19 9.63
CA LEU A 274 19.56 -5.85 8.70
C LEU A 274 19.37 -7.38 8.66
N ARG A 275 18.74 -7.95 9.69
CA ARG A 275 18.57 -9.40 9.87
C ARG A 275 17.21 -9.66 10.49
N GLY A 276 16.25 -10.05 9.66
CA GLY A 276 14.86 -10.31 10.06
C GLY A 276 13.97 -10.54 8.84
N ASN A 277 12.98 -11.38 9.01
CA ASN A 277 11.87 -11.57 8.09
C ASN A 277 10.91 -10.39 8.21
N HIS A 278 10.52 -9.87 7.05
CA HIS A 278 9.42 -8.93 6.94
C HIS A 278 8.18 -9.71 6.54
N ALA A 279 7.06 -9.46 7.20
CA ALA A 279 5.78 -10.03 6.82
C ALA A 279 4.76 -8.90 6.60
N LEU A 280 4.18 -8.87 5.39
CA LEU A 280 2.97 -8.08 5.17
C LEU A 280 1.83 -8.77 5.91
N LEU A 281 1.21 -8.03 6.82
CA LEU A 281 0.09 -8.51 7.62
C LEU A 281 -1.25 -8.15 7.00
N GLY A 282 -1.34 -7.00 6.33
CA GLY A 282 -2.58 -6.56 5.72
C GLY A 282 -2.55 -5.12 5.23
N VAL A 283 -3.73 -4.50 5.23
CA VAL A 283 -3.95 -3.15 4.68
C VAL A 283 -4.39 -2.21 5.80
N ALA A 284 -3.82 -1.01 5.82
CA ALA A 284 -4.28 0.08 6.68
C ALA A 284 -5.09 1.06 5.83
N THR A 285 -6.21 1.57 6.34
CA THR A 285 -7.04 2.55 5.64
C THR A 285 -7.27 3.76 6.54
N VAL A 286 -6.86 4.94 6.09
CA VAL A 286 -7.23 6.21 6.73
C VAL A 286 -8.71 6.46 6.42
N VAL A 287 -9.50 6.66 7.46
CA VAL A 287 -10.92 6.99 7.36
C VAL A 287 -11.02 8.51 7.42
N PRO A 288 -11.43 9.20 6.34
CA PRO A 288 -11.63 10.63 6.36
C PRO A 288 -12.65 10.99 7.43
N GLU A 289 -12.29 11.87 8.36
CA GLU A 289 -13.26 12.41 9.27
C GLU A 289 -14.10 13.46 8.53
N PRO A 290 -15.44 13.39 8.61
CA PRO A 290 -16.25 14.47 8.09
C PRO A 290 -15.82 15.76 8.81
N PRO A 291 -15.75 16.90 8.09
CA PRO A 291 -15.45 18.17 8.73
C PRO A 291 -16.38 18.32 9.92
N ALA A 292 -15.81 18.56 11.11
CA ALA A 292 -16.60 18.77 12.32
C ALA A 292 -17.67 19.79 11.97
N LYS A 293 -18.95 19.40 12.08
CA LYS A 293 -20.06 20.31 11.80
C LYS A 293 -19.79 21.53 12.68
N ALA A 294 -19.51 22.68 12.05
CA ALA A 294 -19.26 23.91 12.77
C ALA A 294 -20.42 24.09 13.74
N SER A 295 -20.14 24.05 15.04
CA SER A 295 -21.18 24.24 16.04
C SER A 295 -21.68 25.66 15.85
N THR A 296 -22.84 25.79 15.22
CA THR A 296 -23.60 27.03 15.20
C THR A 296 -24.09 27.24 16.63
N HIS A 297 -23.26 27.91 17.42
CA HIS A 297 -23.64 28.52 18.69
C HIS A 297 -24.25 29.90 18.45
#